data_AF-A0A521EZZ4-F1
#
_entry.id   AF-A0A521EZZ4-F1
#
_cell.length_a   1.000
_cell.length_b   1.000
_cell.length_c   1.000
_cell.angle_alpha   90.00
_cell.angle_beta   90.00
_cell.angle_gamma   90.00
#
_symmetry.space_group_name_H-M   'P 1'
#
loop_
_entity.id
_entity.type
_entity.pdbx_description
1 polymer ?
#
loop_
_entity_poly.entity_id
_entity_poly.type
_entity_poly.pdbx_seq_one_letter_code
_entity_poly.pdbx_strand_id
1 'polypeptide(L)'
;MPTKFDGRLLSWSTALAICTTAVLVILLGGQVVAFGGIAAVGGYSAGFLGSVFSSLVSNARTFAMVLVSILLCTLFPLQWIAFLCGFVLISWAAFEGYKNGGFATVPALNGLLLYLLIPPDERIAVHVLVFLAAATVGSLLSAWLNLAGSAIRSPMTFKEAISVWLFLIVGMSLTSFLAHVIGNQKSYWLSLLFVFRVLAPLQKVPDAALRFGVGVALGSLAALCLEFSGLSHQGLLNLGFASAVIGVHRIGGNTLWTAMFFTIATLLVTAPTLEFAVFRIEAAAMVVFVVGGLSFLISWCWELIESRSEN
;
A
#
# COMPACT_ATOMS: atom_id res chain seq x y z
N MET A 1 11.04 22.87 -15.83
CA MET A 1 9.99 21.92 -16.27
C MET A 1 8.98 21.82 -15.14
N PRO A 2 7.70 22.15 -15.35
CA PRO A 2 6.74 22.29 -14.27
C PRO A 2 6.38 20.91 -13.66
N THR A 3 6.43 20.88 -12.33
CA THR A 3 6.06 19.89 -11.30
C THR A 3 4.78 19.10 -11.62
N LYS A 4 4.73 17.75 -11.70
CA LYS A 4 5.02 16.66 -10.73
C LYS A 4 4.29 16.84 -9.38
N PHE A 5 3.01 16.40 -9.35
CA PHE A 5 2.14 16.26 -8.17
C PHE A 5 1.96 17.49 -7.25
N ASP A 6 1.70 18.68 -7.80
CA ASP A 6 1.36 19.91 -7.03
C ASP A 6 -0.11 19.96 -6.58
N GLY A 7 -0.65 18.88 -6.02
CA GLY A 7 -2.08 18.80 -5.67
C GLY A 7 -3.03 18.82 -6.88
N ARG A 8 -2.50 18.84 -8.11
CA ARG A 8 -3.26 18.75 -9.36
C ARG A 8 -3.71 17.31 -9.60
N LEU A 9 -4.94 17.18 -10.10
CA LEU A 9 -5.52 15.91 -10.50
C LEU A 9 -4.73 15.35 -11.71
N LEU A 10 -4.55 14.03 -11.78
CA LEU A 10 -3.99 13.37 -12.97
C LEU A 10 -4.96 13.56 -14.14
N SER A 11 -4.51 13.53 -15.40
CA SER A 11 -5.49 13.57 -16.50
C SER A 11 -6.37 12.31 -16.50
N TRP A 12 -7.62 12.41 -16.94
CA TRP A 12 -8.51 11.24 -17.07
C TRP A 12 -7.91 10.14 -17.95
N SER A 13 -7.23 10.53 -19.04
CA SER A 13 -6.54 9.59 -19.93
C SER A 13 -5.43 8.81 -19.20
N THR A 14 -4.67 9.48 -18.34
CA THR A 14 -3.61 8.88 -17.51
C THR A 14 -4.23 7.92 -16.49
N ALA A 15 -5.30 8.34 -15.80
CA ALA A 15 -5.97 7.51 -14.80
C ALA A 15 -6.58 6.24 -15.43
N LEU A 16 -7.23 6.37 -16.59
CA LEU A 16 -7.74 5.24 -17.37
C LEU A 16 -6.62 4.29 -17.79
N ALA A 17 -5.51 4.82 -18.34
CA ALA A 17 -4.38 3.98 -18.74
C ALA A 17 -3.82 3.16 -17.57
N ILE A 18 -3.67 3.78 -16.39
CA ILE A 18 -3.21 3.11 -15.16
C ILE A 18 -4.18 2.01 -14.74
N CYS A 19 -5.48 2.32 -14.67
CA CYS A 19 -6.49 1.36 -14.22
C CYS A 19 -6.68 0.21 -15.21
N THR A 20 -6.77 0.50 -16.52
CA THR A 20 -6.92 -0.53 -17.55
C THR A 20 -5.71 -1.44 -17.60
N THR A 21 -4.49 -0.89 -17.52
CA THR A 21 -3.27 -1.71 -17.48
C THR A 21 -3.24 -2.59 -16.23
N ALA A 22 -3.62 -2.05 -15.07
CA ALA A 22 -3.72 -2.84 -13.84
C ALA A 22 -4.70 -4.01 -14.01
N VAL A 23 -5.91 -3.75 -14.50
CA VAL A 23 -6.92 -4.79 -14.74
C VAL A 23 -6.40 -5.86 -15.70
N LEU A 24 -5.79 -5.47 -16.82
CA LEU A 24 -5.24 -6.41 -17.79
C LEU A 24 -4.16 -7.30 -17.17
N VAL A 25 -3.22 -6.72 -16.42
CA VAL A 25 -2.13 -7.46 -15.76
C VAL A 25 -2.68 -8.44 -14.72
N ILE A 26 -3.71 -8.04 -13.96
CA ILE A 26 -4.36 -8.89 -12.96
C ILE A 26 -5.10 -10.06 -13.63
N LEU A 27 -5.88 -9.78 -14.68
CA LEU A 27 -6.62 -10.79 -15.42
C LEU A 27 -5.67 -11.79 -16.08
N LEU A 28 -4.62 -11.31 -16.75
CA LEU A 28 -3.62 -12.17 -17.38
C LEU A 28 -2.88 -13.02 -16.33
N GLY A 29 -2.50 -12.44 -15.19
CA GLY A 29 -1.88 -13.19 -14.09
C GLY A 29 -2.79 -14.31 -13.57
N GLY A 30 -4.09 -14.04 -13.43
CA GLY A 30 -5.09 -15.05 -13.00
C GLY A 30 -5.32 -16.17 -14.02
N GLN A 31 -5.06 -15.96 -15.31
CA GLN A 31 -5.13 -17.00 -16.34
C GLN A 31 -3.90 -17.92 -16.35
N VAL A 32 -2.75 -17.45 -15.86
CA VAL A 32 -1.49 -18.21 -15.87
C VAL A 32 -1.42 -19.21 -14.72
N VAL A 33 -1.83 -18.79 -13.51
CA VAL A 33 -1.80 -19.64 -12.31
C VAL A 33 -2.91 -19.24 -11.33
N ALA A 34 -3.42 -20.20 -10.57
CA ALA A 34 -4.33 -19.93 -9.46
C ALA A 34 -3.71 -18.89 -8.51
N PHE A 35 -4.48 -17.91 -8.04
CA PHE A 35 -3.98 -16.78 -7.24
C PHE A 35 -2.92 -15.87 -7.93
N GLY A 36 -2.58 -16.12 -9.21
CA GLY A 36 -1.66 -15.30 -9.97
C GLY A 36 -2.10 -13.84 -10.11
N GLY A 37 -3.40 -13.57 -10.05
CA GLY A 37 -3.94 -12.21 -9.97
C GLY A 37 -3.45 -11.45 -8.74
N ILE A 38 -3.31 -12.10 -7.57
CA ILE A 38 -2.81 -11.46 -6.34
C ILE A 38 -1.33 -11.11 -6.49
N ALA A 39 -0.53 -12.04 -7.02
CA ALA A 39 0.88 -11.79 -7.35
C ALA A 39 1.03 -10.63 -8.34
N ALA A 40 0.15 -10.56 -9.35
CA ALA A 40 0.12 -9.50 -10.34
C ALA A 40 -0.25 -8.13 -9.73
N VAL A 41 -1.23 -8.05 -8.82
CA VAL A 41 -1.53 -6.80 -8.07
C VAL A 41 -0.32 -6.36 -7.27
N GLY A 42 0.27 -7.28 -6.49
CA GLY A 42 1.43 -7.00 -5.65
C GLY A 42 2.59 -6.47 -6.49
N GLY A 43 2.93 -7.17 -7.58
CA GLY A 43 3.98 -6.80 -8.51
C GLY A 43 3.70 -5.45 -9.18
N TYR A 44 2.53 -5.26 -9.78
CA TYR A 44 2.16 -4.02 -10.44
C TYR A 44 2.20 -2.82 -9.49
N SER A 45 1.70 -2.98 -8.25
CA SER A 45 1.72 -1.92 -7.24
C SER A 45 3.15 -1.54 -6.85
N ALA A 46 4.02 -2.52 -6.61
CA ALA A 46 5.42 -2.29 -6.31
C ALA A 46 6.14 -1.64 -7.51
N GLY A 47 5.88 -2.14 -8.72
CA GLY A 47 6.28 -1.62 -10.03
C GLY A 47 6.03 -0.13 -10.20
N PHE A 48 4.74 0.17 -10.31
CA PHE A 48 4.22 1.47 -10.65
C PHE A 48 4.46 2.48 -9.53
N LEU A 49 4.00 2.20 -8.31
CA LEU A 49 4.15 3.15 -7.19
C LEU A 49 5.61 3.28 -6.76
N GLY A 50 6.39 2.19 -6.76
CA GLY A 50 7.81 2.25 -6.43
C GLY A 50 8.59 3.13 -7.41
N SER A 51 8.25 3.10 -8.69
CA SER A 51 8.79 4.01 -9.70
C SER A 51 8.32 5.45 -9.50
N VAL A 52 7.08 5.69 -9.05
CA VAL A 52 6.55 7.04 -8.80
C VAL A 52 7.25 7.71 -7.60
N PHE A 53 7.47 6.95 -6.52
CA PHE A 53 8.01 7.45 -5.24
C PHE A 53 9.53 7.37 -5.12
N SER A 54 10.27 6.91 -6.15
CA SER A 54 11.73 6.82 -6.09
C SER A 54 12.40 6.98 -7.47
N SER A 55 13.73 6.95 -7.49
CA SER A 55 14.50 6.83 -8.72
C SER A 55 14.46 5.40 -9.27
N LEU A 56 14.64 5.23 -10.58
CA LEU A 56 14.67 3.92 -11.22
C LEU A 56 15.70 2.96 -10.58
N VAL A 57 16.87 3.49 -10.20
CA VAL A 57 17.92 2.70 -9.52
C VAL A 57 17.48 2.25 -8.13
N SER A 58 16.83 3.13 -7.35
CA SER A 58 16.31 2.77 -6.02
C SER A 58 15.20 1.74 -6.13
N ASN A 59 14.30 1.91 -7.10
CA ASN A 59 13.22 0.97 -7.38
C ASN A 59 13.76 -0.41 -7.77
N ALA A 60 14.76 -0.48 -8.66
CA ALA A 60 15.39 -1.74 -9.05
C ALA A 60 16.04 -2.47 -7.86
N ARG A 61 16.74 -1.74 -6.98
CA ARG A 61 17.30 -2.31 -5.74
C ARG A 61 16.20 -2.84 -4.83
N THR A 62 15.11 -2.10 -4.69
CA THR A 62 13.95 -2.48 -3.89
C THR A 62 13.29 -3.75 -4.43
N PHE A 63 13.14 -3.90 -5.75
CA PHE A 63 12.66 -5.15 -6.33
C PHE A 63 13.59 -6.32 -6.05
N ALA A 64 14.90 -6.13 -6.16
CA ALA A 64 15.85 -7.18 -5.84
C ALA A 64 15.69 -7.64 -4.39
N MET A 65 15.54 -6.71 -3.44
CA MET A 65 15.32 -7.07 -2.03
C MET A 65 13.98 -7.77 -1.82
N VAL A 66 12.88 -7.28 -2.39
CA VAL A 66 11.57 -7.94 -2.26
C VAL A 66 11.57 -9.32 -2.91
N LEU A 67 12.24 -9.49 -4.05
CA LEU A 67 12.40 -10.79 -4.69
C LEU A 67 13.16 -11.77 -3.80
N VAL A 68 14.27 -11.32 -3.21
CA VAL A 68 15.04 -12.11 -2.24
C VAL A 68 14.18 -12.44 -1.02
N SER A 69 13.41 -11.49 -0.48
CA SER A 69 12.48 -11.74 0.62
C SER A 69 11.40 -12.76 0.26
N ILE A 70 10.80 -12.64 -0.92
CA ILE A 70 9.82 -13.61 -1.43
C ILE A 70 10.45 -14.99 -1.54
N LEU A 71 11.66 -15.09 -2.10
CA LEU A 71 12.38 -16.35 -2.25
C LEU A 71 12.71 -16.97 -0.88
N LEU A 72 13.18 -16.18 0.08
CA LEU A 72 13.49 -16.64 1.44
C LEU A 72 12.23 -17.11 2.18
N CYS A 73 11.15 -16.34 2.16
CA CYS A 73 9.87 -16.72 2.78
C CYS A 73 9.27 -17.97 2.13
N THR A 74 9.54 -18.17 0.83
CA THR A 74 9.11 -19.37 0.10
C THR A 74 9.93 -20.60 0.51
N LEU A 75 11.26 -20.50 0.44
CA LEU A 75 12.17 -21.62 0.70
C LEU A 75 12.15 -22.04 2.17
N PHE A 76 11.89 -21.06 3.05
CA PHE A 76 11.85 -21.27 4.49
C PHE A 76 10.56 -20.64 5.05
N PRO A 77 9.43 -21.37 5.06
CA PRO A 77 8.12 -20.87 5.48
C PRO A 77 8.01 -20.76 7.01
N LEU A 78 9.02 -20.18 7.65
CA LEU A 78 9.08 -19.95 9.09
C LEU A 78 8.68 -18.50 9.36
N GLN A 79 7.78 -18.29 10.32
CA GLN A 79 7.25 -16.95 10.65
C GLN A 79 8.35 -15.94 10.99
N TRP A 80 9.43 -16.37 11.63
CA TRP A 80 10.56 -15.50 11.97
C TRP A 80 11.34 -15.03 10.74
N ILE A 81 11.34 -15.78 9.63
CA ILE A 81 11.98 -15.37 8.37
C ILE A 81 11.18 -14.28 7.69
N ALA A 82 9.85 -14.42 7.68
CA ALA A 82 8.97 -13.35 7.21
C ALA A 82 9.14 -12.08 8.05
N PHE A 83 9.28 -12.22 9.38
CA PHE A 83 9.57 -11.11 10.28
C PHE A 83 10.92 -10.44 9.96
N LEU A 84 11.99 -11.21 9.78
CA LEU A 84 13.30 -10.69 9.42
C LEU A 84 13.29 -9.99 8.05
N CYS A 85 12.62 -10.57 7.04
CA CYS A 85 12.46 -9.95 5.74
C CYS A 85 11.71 -8.62 5.85
N GLY A 86 10.62 -8.59 6.62
CA GLY A 86 9.88 -7.36 6.92
C GLY A 86 10.75 -6.33 7.63
N PHE A 87 11.52 -6.74 8.63
CA PHE A 87 12.45 -5.88 9.37
C PHE A 87 13.50 -5.24 8.45
N VAL A 88 14.11 -6.03 7.57
CA VAL A 88 15.11 -5.54 6.60
C VAL A 88 14.48 -4.53 5.64
N LEU A 89 13.30 -4.82 5.11
CA LEU A 89 12.60 -3.91 4.20
C LEU A 89 12.14 -2.63 4.90
N ILE A 90 11.68 -2.70 6.15
CA ILE A 90 11.32 -1.52 6.96
C ILE A 90 12.57 -0.66 7.23
N SER A 91 13.67 -1.29 7.58
CA SER A 91 14.97 -0.63 7.79
C SER A 91 15.46 0.05 6.51
N TRP A 92 15.31 -0.64 5.38
CA TRP A 92 15.65 -0.09 4.09
C TRP A 92 14.73 1.07 3.67
N ALA A 93 13.43 1.02 3.97
CA ALA A 93 12.51 2.12 3.71
C ALA A 93 12.92 3.41 4.45
N ALA A 94 13.33 3.29 5.72
CA ALA A 94 13.82 4.42 6.51
C ALA A 94 15.15 4.96 5.96
N PHE A 95 16.07 4.07 5.57
CA PHE A 95 17.34 4.44 4.95
C PHE A 95 17.15 5.13 3.58
N GLU A 96 16.24 4.63 2.75
CA GLU A 96 15.88 5.21 1.46
C GLU A 96 15.32 6.63 1.63
N GLY A 97 14.43 6.82 2.60
CA GLY A 97 13.89 8.13 2.97
C GLY A 97 14.96 9.10 3.46
N TYR A 98 15.88 8.63 4.32
CA TYR A 98 17.01 9.42 4.82
C TYR A 98 17.97 9.86 3.70
N LYS A 99 18.36 8.94 2.82
CA LYS A 99 19.43 9.21 1.85
C LYS A 99 18.92 9.94 0.60
N ASN A 100 17.75 9.55 0.10
CA ASN A 100 17.28 9.94 -1.22
C ASN A 100 15.89 10.59 -1.20
N GLY A 101 15.21 10.62 -0.06
CA GLY A 101 13.80 11.05 0.04
C GLY A 101 12.82 10.13 -0.71
N GLY A 102 13.29 8.95 -1.12
CA GLY A 102 12.52 7.95 -1.85
C GLY A 102 11.76 7.02 -0.91
N PHE A 103 10.67 6.45 -1.41
CA PHE A 103 9.84 5.50 -0.67
C PHE A 103 9.41 4.31 -1.54
N ALA A 104 10.27 3.82 -2.45
CA ALA A 104 9.92 2.63 -3.26
C ALA A 104 9.61 1.41 -2.41
N THR A 105 10.27 1.34 -1.25
CA THR A 105 10.21 0.20 -0.35
C THR A 105 8.85 0.05 0.33
N VAL A 106 8.08 1.13 0.48
CA VAL A 106 6.75 1.08 1.12
C VAL A 106 5.71 0.40 0.21
N PRO A 107 5.55 0.76 -1.08
CA PRO A 107 4.74 -0.04 -2.01
C PRO A 107 5.26 -1.46 -2.20
N ALA A 108 6.58 -1.69 -2.13
CA ALA A 108 7.15 -3.02 -2.26
C ALA A 108 6.85 -3.91 -1.04
N LEU A 109 6.83 -3.33 0.17
CA LEU A 109 6.31 -3.99 1.39
C LEU A 109 4.84 -4.40 1.21
N ASN A 110 4.01 -3.54 0.64
CA ASN A 110 2.62 -3.87 0.33
C ASN A 110 2.53 -5.03 -0.69
N GLY A 111 3.40 -5.03 -1.70
CA GLY A 111 3.53 -6.14 -2.65
C GLY A 111 3.93 -7.46 -1.99
N LEU A 112 4.88 -7.43 -1.05
CA LEU A 112 5.28 -8.60 -0.27
C LEU A 112 4.13 -9.11 0.60
N LEU A 113 3.41 -8.23 1.30
CA LEU A 113 2.26 -8.62 2.13
C LEU A 113 1.17 -9.30 1.29
N LEU A 114 0.86 -8.75 0.12
CA LEU A 114 -0.09 -9.37 -0.81
C LEU A 114 0.41 -10.73 -1.31
N TYR A 115 1.70 -10.86 -1.58
CA TYR A 115 2.29 -12.14 -1.97
C TYR A 115 2.19 -13.18 -0.85
N LEU A 116 2.41 -12.81 0.40
CA LEU A 116 2.30 -13.71 1.55
C LEU A 116 0.86 -14.19 1.83
N LEU A 117 -0.15 -13.60 1.18
CA LEU A 117 -1.53 -14.12 1.20
C LEU A 117 -1.75 -15.29 0.24
N ILE A 118 -0.82 -15.53 -0.68
CA ILE A 118 -0.91 -16.65 -1.62
C ILE A 118 -0.61 -17.94 -0.85
N PRO A 119 -1.52 -18.93 -0.87
CA PRO A 119 -1.27 -20.20 -0.20
C PRO A 119 -0.06 -20.91 -0.85
N PRO A 120 0.78 -21.60 -0.06
CA PRO A 120 1.92 -22.34 -0.62
C PRO A 120 1.43 -23.41 -1.60
N ASP A 121 2.02 -23.40 -2.81
CA ASP A 121 1.70 -24.27 -3.96
C ASP A 121 3.01 -24.69 -4.63
N GLU A 122 3.05 -25.83 -5.31
CA GLU A 122 4.19 -26.29 -6.12
C GLU A 122 4.61 -25.27 -7.21
N ARG A 123 3.70 -24.38 -7.62
CA ARG A 123 3.94 -23.37 -8.67
C ARG A 123 4.49 -22.05 -8.16
N ILE A 124 5.19 -22.00 -7.03
CA ILE A 124 5.74 -20.74 -6.49
C ILE A 124 6.58 -19.98 -7.54
N ALA A 125 7.42 -20.67 -8.30
CA ALA A 125 8.24 -20.03 -9.34
C ALA A 125 7.41 -19.23 -10.35
N VAL A 126 6.21 -19.72 -10.70
CA VAL A 126 5.29 -19.03 -11.62
C VAL A 126 4.71 -17.77 -10.98
N HIS A 127 4.34 -17.81 -9.69
CA HIS A 127 3.87 -16.64 -8.95
C HIS A 127 4.93 -15.55 -8.88
N VAL A 128 6.19 -15.92 -8.65
CA VAL A 128 7.33 -14.99 -8.66
C VAL A 128 7.51 -14.35 -10.04
N LEU A 129 7.42 -15.13 -11.12
CA LEU A 129 7.50 -14.61 -12.48
C LEU A 129 6.35 -13.66 -12.80
N VAL A 130 5.12 -13.97 -12.39
CA VAL A 130 3.95 -13.09 -12.56
C VAL A 130 4.15 -11.78 -11.79
N PHE A 131 4.65 -11.83 -10.55
CA PHE A 131 4.98 -10.65 -9.77
C PHE A 131 6.02 -9.78 -10.49
N LEU A 132 7.12 -10.37 -10.97
CA LEU A 132 8.19 -9.66 -11.67
C LEU A 132 7.72 -9.05 -13.00
N ALA A 133 6.94 -9.79 -13.79
CA ALA A 133 6.39 -9.30 -15.03
C ALA A 133 5.45 -8.11 -14.77
N ALA A 134 4.55 -8.22 -13.79
CA ALA A 134 3.64 -7.15 -13.41
C ALA A 134 4.40 -5.91 -12.87
N ALA A 135 5.45 -6.10 -12.07
CA ALA A 135 6.29 -5.02 -11.57
C ALA A 135 7.03 -4.29 -12.70
N THR A 136 7.50 -5.04 -13.70
CA THR A 136 8.14 -4.48 -14.89
C THR A 136 7.15 -3.65 -15.70
N VAL A 137 5.95 -4.18 -15.95
CA VAL A 137 4.87 -3.45 -16.65
C VAL A 137 4.50 -2.17 -15.90
N GLY A 138 4.32 -2.24 -14.58
CA GLY A 138 4.01 -1.06 -13.77
C GLY A 138 5.12 0.00 -13.82
N SER A 139 6.39 -0.43 -13.77
CA SER A 139 7.54 0.48 -13.85
C SER A 139 7.66 1.15 -15.23
N LEU A 140 7.50 0.37 -16.30
CA LEU A 140 7.50 0.88 -17.67
C LEU A 140 6.34 1.84 -17.93
N LEU A 141 5.14 1.53 -17.42
CA LEU A 141 3.99 2.43 -17.54
C LEU A 141 4.24 3.76 -16.81
N SER A 142 4.81 3.73 -15.61
CA SER A 142 5.18 4.94 -14.87
C SER A 142 6.21 5.78 -15.63
N ALA A 143 7.21 5.15 -16.25
CA ALA A 143 8.18 5.83 -17.10
C ALA A 143 7.54 6.42 -18.36
N TRP A 144 6.70 5.64 -19.07
CA TRP A 144 5.99 6.08 -20.27
C TRP A 144 5.06 7.27 -20.01
N LEU A 145 4.37 7.27 -18.87
CA LEU A 145 3.51 8.38 -18.43
C LEU A 145 4.30 9.56 -17.84
N ASN A 146 5.63 9.52 -17.83
CA ASN A 146 6.52 10.52 -17.19
C ASN A 146 6.22 10.76 -15.70
N LEU A 147 5.69 9.73 -15.01
CA LEU A 147 5.40 9.75 -13.58
C LEU A 147 6.56 9.20 -12.73
N ALA A 148 7.58 8.60 -13.35
CA ALA A 148 8.74 8.09 -12.64
C ALA A 148 9.46 9.21 -11.85
N GLY A 149 9.68 8.97 -10.56
CA GLY A 149 10.25 9.92 -9.62
C GLY A 149 9.45 11.21 -9.48
N SER A 150 8.14 11.19 -9.74
CA SER A 150 7.28 12.38 -9.64
C SER A 150 6.88 12.73 -8.21
N ALA A 151 6.96 11.77 -7.30
CA ALA A 151 6.60 11.94 -5.90
C ALA A 151 7.81 11.76 -4.95
N ILE A 152 9.03 11.89 -5.46
CA ILE A 152 10.25 11.91 -4.64
C ILE A 152 10.20 13.15 -3.74
N ARG A 153 10.50 12.97 -2.45
CA ARG A 153 10.53 14.05 -1.47
C ARG A 153 11.95 14.52 -1.23
N SER A 154 12.09 15.62 -0.50
CA SER A 154 13.37 15.98 0.10
C SER A 154 13.84 14.85 1.03
N PRO A 155 15.16 14.57 1.07
CA PRO A 155 15.73 13.62 2.03
C PRO A 155 15.35 13.97 3.47
N MET A 156 15.07 12.95 4.27
CA MET A 156 14.72 13.11 5.68
C MET A 156 15.93 13.45 6.54
N THR A 157 15.67 14.13 7.64
CA THR A 157 16.63 14.17 8.76
C THR A 157 16.77 12.80 9.42
N PHE A 158 17.86 12.60 10.17
CA PHE A 158 18.08 11.36 10.91
C PHE A 158 16.96 11.07 11.93
N LYS A 159 16.46 12.12 12.62
CA LYS A 159 15.34 12.05 13.55
C LYS A 159 14.07 11.54 12.86
N GLU A 160 13.75 12.09 11.69
CA GLU A 160 12.59 11.66 10.89
C GLU A 160 12.73 10.21 10.41
N ALA A 161 13.92 9.82 9.95
CA ALA A 161 14.19 8.44 9.51
C ALA A 161 14.01 7.42 10.64
N ILE A 162 14.54 7.69 11.84
CA ILE A 162 14.30 6.86 13.04
C ILE A 162 12.81 6.81 13.36
N SER A 163 12.13 7.95 13.29
CA SER A 163 10.70 8.02 13.57
C SER A 163 9.89 7.17 12.60
N VAL A 164 10.21 7.20 11.30
CA VAL A 164 9.57 6.36 10.27
C VAL A 164 9.87 4.88 10.54
N TRP A 165 11.11 4.55 10.88
CA TRP A 165 11.51 3.19 11.20
C TRP A 165 10.74 2.64 12.41
N LEU A 166 10.71 3.38 13.53
CA LEU A 166 9.96 3.03 14.74
C LEU A 166 8.46 2.92 14.46
N PHE A 167 7.92 3.87 13.71
CA PHE A 167 6.52 3.86 13.32
C PHE A 167 6.18 2.59 12.53
N LEU A 168 6.96 2.29 11.49
CA LEU A 168 6.78 1.11 10.66
C LEU A 168 6.93 -0.20 11.46
N ILE A 169 8.01 -0.35 12.22
CA ILE A 169 8.32 -1.61 12.90
C ILE A 169 7.29 -1.91 14.00
N VAL A 170 6.96 -0.91 14.83
CA VAL A 170 5.98 -1.08 15.92
C VAL A 170 4.59 -1.25 15.34
N GLY A 171 4.20 -0.43 14.38
CA GLY A 171 2.86 -0.51 13.79
C GLY A 171 2.64 -1.76 12.95
N MET A 172 3.63 -2.23 12.18
CA MET A 172 3.55 -3.52 11.49
C MET A 172 3.49 -4.68 12.47
N SER A 173 4.28 -4.65 13.54
CA SER A 173 4.24 -5.70 14.57
C SER A 173 2.88 -5.73 15.27
N LEU A 174 2.35 -4.56 15.64
CA LEU A 174 1.06 -4.46 16.33
C LEU A 174 -0.11 -4.87 15.43
N THR A 175 -0.13 -4.40 14.17
CA THR A 175 -1.20 -4.78 13.22
C THR A 175 -1.13 -6.25 12.84
N SER A 176 0.08 -6.83 12.72
CA SER A 176 0.26 -8.26 12.50
C SER A 176 -0.15 -9.09 13.71
N PHE A 177 0.18 -8.62 14.93
CA PHE A 177 -0.26 -9.25 16.18
C PHE A 177 -1.79 -9.23 16.31
N LEU A 178 -2.42 -8.07 16.07
CA LEU A 178 -3.89 -7.96 16.06
C LEU A 178 -4.50 -8.89 15.01
N ALA A 179 -3.90 -8.98 13.81
CA ALA A 179 -4.36 -9.89 12.78
C ALA A 179 -4.28 -11.36 13.22
N HIS A 180 -3.19 -11.73 13.89
CA HIS A 180 -3.01 -13.06 14.46
C HIS A 180 -4.04 -13.37 15.56
N VAL A 181 -4.29 -12.43 16.48
CA VAL A 181 -5.26 -12.59 17.58
C VAL A 181 -6.69 -12.73 17.05
N ILE A 182 -7.07 -11.98 16.02
CA ILE A 182 -8.39 -12.10 15.40
C ILE A 182 -8.56 -13.45 14.67
N GLY A 183 -7.45 -14.07 14.22
CA GLY A 183 -7.46 -15.40 13.61
C GLY A 183 -8.15 -15.47 12.24
N ASN A 184 -8.46 -14.33 11.62
CA ASN A 184 -9.14 -14.25 10.34
C ASN A 184 -8.18 -13.75 9.24
N GLN A 185 -8.17 -14.41 8.08
CA GLN A 185 -7.39 -13.94 6.91
C GLN A 185 -7.77 -12.52 6.48
N LYS A 186 -9.00 -12.07 6.73
CA LYS A 186 -9.42 -10.69 6.47
C LYS A 186 -8.57 -9.68 7.28
N SER A 187 -8.01 -10.08 8.42
CA SER A 187 -7.27 -9.17 9.30
C SER A 187 -5.93 -8.70 8.77
N TYR A 188 -5.40 -9.32 7.72
CA TYR A 188 -4.23 -8.78 7.00
C TYR A 188 -4.52 -7.43 6.32
N TRP A 189 -5.79 -7.04 6.16
CA TRP A 189 -6.16 -5.68 5.76
C TRP A 189 -5.65 -4.61 6.74
N LEU A 190 -5.50 -4.94 8.04
CA LEU A 190 -4.93 -4.01 9.03
C LEU A 190 -3.52 -3.59 8.61
N SER A 191 -2.67 -4.57 8.29
CA SER A 191 -1.29 -4.31 7.89
C SER A 191 -1.21 -3.61 6.53
N LEU A 192 -2.04 -4.00 5.55
CA LEU A 192 -2.09 -3.30 4.25
C LEU A 192 -2.49 -1.83 4.41
N LEU A 193 -3.58 -1.55 5.13
CA LEU A 193 -4.06 -0.19 5.38
C LEU A 193 -3.02 0.64 6.15
N PHE A 194 -2.32 0.03 7.11
CA PHE A 194 -1.26 0.66 7.87
C PHE A 194 -0.07 1.06 6.98
N VAL A 195 0.45 0.16 6.14
CA VAL A 195 1.59 0.44 5.25
C VAL A 195 1.30 1.62 4.33
N PHE A 196 0.08 1.72 3.78
CA PHE A 196 -0.31 2.86 2.94
C PHE A 196 -0.27 4.21 3.67
N ARG A 197 -0.40 4.25 5.00
CA ARG A 197 -0.31 5.50 5.78
C ARG A 197 1.10 6.04 5.85
N VAL A 198 2.11 5.17 5.78
CA VAL A 198 3.53 5.54 5.89
C VAL A 198 3.97 6.41 4.71
N LEU A 199 3.23 6.37 3.61
CA LEU A 199 3.42 7.29 2.49
C LEU A 199 3.09 8.74 2.84
N ALA A 200 2.41 9.06 3.95
CA ALA A 200 2.17 10.43 4.40
C ALA A 200 3.33 10.97 5.27
N PRO A 201 3.66 12.28 5.24
CA PRO A 201 4.66 12.85 6.15
C PRO A 201 4.24 12.68 7.60
N LEU A 202 5.14 12.25 8.50
CA LEU A 202 4.85 11.97 9.92
C LEU A 202 4.13 13.12 10.64
N GLN A 203 4.51 14.36 10.37
CA GLN A 203 3.88 15.57 10.93
C GLN A 203 2.39 15.71 10.52
N LYS A 204 2.00 15.12 9.39
CA LYS A 204 0.62 15.08 8.89
C LYS A 204 -0.05 13.73 9.10
N VAL A 205 0.63 12.76 9.73
CA VAL A 205 0.12 11.40 9.85
C VAL A 205 -1.19 11.33 10.64
N PRO A 206 -1.39 12.01 11.78
CA PRO A 206 -2.67 11.99 12.48
C PRO A 206 -3.82 12.51 11.61
N ASP A 207 -3.66 13.68 11.00
CA ASP A 207 -4.67 14.29 10.13
C ASP A 207 -4.94 13.44 8.88
N ALA A 208 -3.88 12.91 8.26
CA ALA A 208 -3.98 12.08 7.07
C ALA A 208 -4.57 10.70 7.39
N ALA A 209 -4.32 10.16 8.58
CA ALA A 209 -4.94 8.94 9.06
C ALA A 209 -6.43 9.15 9.31
N LEU A 210 -6.81 10.24 9.97
CA LEU A 210 -8.22 10.57 10.21
C LEU A 210 -8.97 10.80 8.91
N ARG A 211 -8.43 11.61 7.99
CA ARG A 211 -9.03 11.83 6.65
C ARG A 211 -9.18 10.54 5.87
N PHE A 212 -8.21 9.64 5.99
CA PHE A 212 -8.31 8.33 5.37
C PHE A 212 -9.34 7.44 6.04
N GLY A 213 -9.35 7.36 7.38
CA GLY A 213 -10.33 6.59 8.12
C GLY A 213 -11.76 7.03 7.79
N VAL A 214 -11.99 8.34 7.74
CA VAL A 214 -13.26 8.91 7.27
C VAL A 214 -13.54 8.51 5.83
N GLY A 215 -12.56 8.62 4.93
CA GLY A 215 -12.72 8.18 3.55
C GLY A 215 -13.06 6.69 3.43
N VAL A 216 -12.38 5.81 4.17
CA VAL A 216 -12.66 4.37 4.22
C VAL A 216 -14.05 4.12 4.78
N ALA A 217 -14.44 4.78 5.87
CA ALA A 217 -15.77 4.65 6.45
C ALA A 217 -16.87 5.05 5.44
N LEU A 218 -16.72 6.21 4.78
CA LEU A 218 -17.63 6.66 3.73
C LEU A 218 -17.66 5.69 2.55
N GLY A 219 -16.51 5.16 2.15
CA GLY A 219 -16.40 4.21 1.05
C GLY A 219 -17.05 2.88 1.37
N SER A 220 -16.87 2.38 2.60
CA SER A 220 -17.55 1.17 3.09
C SER A 220 -19.05 1.36 3.19
N LEU A 221 -19.52 2.51 3.69
CA LEU A 221 -20.96 2.84 3.71
C LEU A 221 -21.55 2.91 2.30
N ALA A 222 -20.85 3.54 1.36
CA ALA A 222 -21.29 3.59 -0.04
C ALA A 222 -21.33 2.20 -0.67
N ALA A 223 -20.32 1.36 -0.44
CA ALA A 223 -20.31 -0.02 -0.92
C ALA A 223 -21.48 -0.84 -0.34
N LEU A 224 -21.75 -0.70 0.97
CA LEU A 224 -22.92 -1.30 1.61
C LEU A 224 -24.23 -0.89 0.92
N CYS A 225 -24.43 0.42 0.71
CA CYS A 225 -25.63 0.91 0.04
C CYS A 225 -25.76 0.37 -1.39
N LEU A 226 -24.64 0.26 -2.12
CA LEU A 226 -24.62 -0.28 -3.49
C LEU A 226 -24.92 -1.79 -3.50
N GLU A 227 -24.44 -2.55 -2.53
CA GLU A 227 -24.80 -3.97 -2.40
C GLU A 227 -26.30 -4.15 -2.09
N PHE A 228 -26.87 -3.32 -1.19
CA PHE A 228 -28.29 -3.36 -0.88
C PHE A 228 -29.20 -2.94 -2.04
N SER A 229 -28.68 -2.23 -3.03
CA SER A 229 -29.47 -1.80 -4.19
C SER A 229 -29.88 -2.94 -5.13
N GLY A 230 -29.35 -4.15 -4.93
CA GLY A 230 -29.70 -5.33 -5.74
C GLY A 230 -29.13 -5.29 -7.16
N LEU A 231 -28.11 -4.47 -7.40
CA LEU A 231 -27.41 -4.40 -8.68
C LEU A 231 -26.77 -5.75 -9.02
N SER A 232 -26.72 -6.07 -10.32
CA SER A 232 -26.03 -7.25 -10.81
C SER A 232 -24.53 -7.18 -10.50
N HIS A 233 -23.89 -8.34 -10.35
CA HIS A 233 -22.45 -8.42 -10.08
C HIS A 233 -21.62 -7.65 -11.12
N GLN A 234 -21.99 -7.73 -12.40
CA GLN A 234 -21.34 -6.96 -13.47
C GLN A 234 -21.49 -5.43 -13.27
N GLY A 235 -22.65 -4.98 -12.80
CA GLY A 235 -22.88 -3.57 -12.46
C GLY A 235 -21.96 -3.10 -11.33
N LEU A 236 -21.81 -3.92 -10.29
CA LEU A 236 -20.90 -3.63 -9.17
C LEU A 236 -19.44 -3.58 -9.61
N LEU A 237 -18.99 -4.50 -10.48
CA LEU A 237 -17.64 -4.47 -11.05
C LEU A 237 -17.36 -3.21 -11.87
N ASN A 238 -18.32 -2.79 -12.71
CA ASN A 238 -18.20 -1.57 -13.50
C ASN A 238 -18.11 -0.32 -12.61
N LEU A 239 -18.93 -0.25 -11.55
CA LEU A 239 -18.86 0.83 -10.56
C LEU A 239 -17.55 0.80 -9.76
N GLY A 240 -17.04 -0.39 -9.45
CA GLY A 240 -15.76 -0.57 -8.80
C GLY A 240 -14.61 -0.05 -9.67
N PHE A 241 -14.61 -0.39 -10.97
CA PHE A 241 -13.64 0.15 -11.93
C PHE A 241 -13.74 1.67 -12.06
N ALA A 242 -14.95 2.21 -12.23
CA ALA A 242 -15.16 3.66 -12.30
C ALA A 242 -14.65 4.36 -11.04
N SER A 243 -14.91 3.78 -9.86
CA SER A 243 -14.40 4.28 -8.58
C SER A 243 -12.87 4.24 -8.54
N ALA A 244 -12.24 3.16 -9.01
CA ALA A 244 -10.78 3.09 -9.08
C ALA A 244 -10.18 4.20 -9.97
N VAL A 245 -10.79 4.45 -11.14
CA VAL A 245 -10.36 5.52 -12.06
C VAL A 245 -10.48 6.89 -11.39
N ILE A 246 -11.59 7.18 -10.71
CA ILE A 246 -11.77 8.43 -9.96
C ILE A 246 -10.75 8.54 -8.82
N GLY A 247 -10.46 7.44 -8.13
CA GLY A 247 -9.44 7.38 -7.07
C GLY A 247 -8.05 7.71 -7.61
N VAL A 248 -7.62 7.07 -8.70
CA VAL A 248 -6.33 7.34 -9.36
C VAL A 248 -6.26 8.77 -9.88
N HIS A 249 -7.33 9.27 -10.51
CA HIS A 249 -7.43 10.67 -10.95
C HIS A 249 -7.13 11.66 -9.82
N ARG A 250 -7.55 11.33 -8.60
CA ARG A 250 -7.40 12.16 -7.39
C ARG A 250 -6.14 11.88 -6.56
N ILE A 251 -5.30 10.93 -6.97
CA ILE A 251 -4.16 10.45 -6.16
C ILE A 251 -3.17 11.57 -5.76
N GLY A 252 -3.06 12.63 -6.57
CA GLY A 252 -2.19 13.77 -6.32
C GLY A 252 -2.63 14.70 -5.19
N GLY A 253 -3.89 14.66 -4.77
CA GLY A 253 -4.44 15.62 -3.81
C GLY A 253 -4.32 15.21 -2.34
N ASN A 254 -3.85 14.01 -2.01
CA ASN A 254 -3.88 13.42 -0.65
C ASN A 254 -5.22 13.69 0.07
N THR A 255 -6.33 13.38 -0.59
CA THR A 255 -7.68 13.71 -0.14
C THR A 255 -8.40 12.50 0.45
N LEU A 256 -9.34 12.75 1.37
CA LEU A 256 -10.29 11.73 1.87
C LEU A 256 -11.04 11.01 0.73
N TRP A 257 -11.26 11.70 -0.39
CA TRP A 257 -11.89 11.17 -1.59
C TRP A 257 -11.10 10.02 -2.22
N THR A 258 -9.76 10.12 -2.23
CA THR A 258 -8.90 9.06 -2.79
C THR A 258 -9.10 7.76 -2.01
N ALA A 259 -9.09 7.86 -0.69
CA ALA A 259 -9.34 6.75 0.23
C ALA A 259 -10.74 6.15 0.05
N MET A 260 -11.75 7.00 -0.09
CA MET A 260 -13.14 6.62 -0.29
C MET A 260 -13.31 5.83 -1.59
N PHE A 261 -12.87 6.37 -2.70
CA PHE A 261 -13.04 5.74 -4.01
C PHE A 261 -12.23 4.44 -4.15
N PHE A 262 -11.02 4.36 -3.60
CA PHE A 262 -10.28 3.09 -3.55
C PHE A 262 -10.94 2.06 -2.64
N THR A 263 -11.53 2.48 -1.52
CA THR A 263 -12.29 1.58 -0.65
C THR A 263 -13.53 1.03 -1.35
N ILE A 264 -14.31 1.88 -2.02
CA ILE A 264 -15.47 1.47 -2.83
C ILE A 264 -15.02 0.47 -3.88
N ALA A 265 -14.00 0.83 -4.67
CA ALA A 265 -13.46 -0.04 -5.72
C ALA A 265 -13.05 -1.41 -5.17
N THR A 266 -12.36 -1.43 -4.03
CA THR A 266 -11.88 -2.67 -3.45
C THR A 266 -13.02 -3.52 -2.92
N LEU A 267 -13.99 -2.95 -2.21
CA LEU A 267 -15.12 -3.69 -1.64
C LEU A 267 -16.02 -4.27 -2.72
N LEU A 268 -16.39 -3.46 -3.71
CA LEU A 268 -17.26 -3.90 -4.81
C LEU A 268 -16.62 -5.02 -5.66
N VAL A 269 -15.29 -5.06 -5.75
CA VAL A 269 -14.55 -6.05 -6.55
C VAL A 269 -14.19 -7.30 -5.75
N THR A 270 -13.74 -7.14 -4.50
CA THR A 270 -13.10 -8.24 -3.75
C THR A 270 -14.03 -8.93 -2.77
N ALA A 271 -15.12 -8.29 -2.36
CA ALA A 271 -15.85 -8.73 -1.21
C ALA A 271 -17.27 -8.12 -1.13
N PRO A 272 -18.19 -8.54 -2.02
CA PRO A 272 -19.53 -7.97 -2.10
C PRO A 272 -20.45 -8.54 -0.99
N THR A 273 -20.00 -8.55 0.26
CA THR A 273 -20.87 -8.92 1.39
C THR A 273 -20.74 -7.94 2.56
N LEU A 274 -21.86 -7.77 3.26
CA LEU A 274 -22.01 -6.89 4.42
C LEU A 274 -20.91 -7.10 5.47
N GLU A 275 -20.54 -8.35 5.74
CA GLU A 275 -19.51 -8.68 6.72
C GLU A 275 -18.14 -8.07 6.40
N PHE A 276 -17.77 -8.02 5.11
CA PHE A 276 -16.48 -7.46 4.72
C PHE A 276 -16.45 -5.94 4.81
N ALA A 277 -17.56 -5.28 4.49
CA ALA A 277 -17.66 -3.84 4.60
C ALA A 277 -17.64 -3.38 6.07
N VAL A 278 -18.34 -4.09 6.97
CA VAL A 278 -18.28 -3.86 8.42
C VAL A 278 -16.86 -4.06 8.93
N PHE A 279 -16.24 -5.19 8.59
CA PHE A 279 -14.85 -5.47 8.98
C PHE A 279 -13.87 -4.40 8.48
N ARG A 280 -14.08 -3.84 7.28
CA ARG A 280 -13.26 -2.72 6.77
C ARG A 280 -13.38 -1.45 7.59
N ILE A 281 -14.58 -1.14 8.09
CA ILE A 281 -14.80 0.02 8.97
C ILE A 281 -14.05 -0.20 10.29
N GLU A 282 -14.19 -1.38 10.89
CA GLU A 282 -13.48 -1.74 12.12
C GLU A 282 -11.96 -1.69 11.93
N ALA A 283 -11.46 -2.30 10.85
CA ALA A 283 -10.04 -2.28 10.52
C ALA A 283 -9.53 -0.86 10.29
N ALA A 284 -10.30 0.00 9.63
CA ALA A 284 -9.94 1.40 9.47
C ALA A 284 -9.87 2.14 10.80
N ALA A 285 -10.84 1.93 11.70
CA ALA A 285 -10.85 2.53 13.02
C ALA A 285 -9.64 2.08 13.85
N MET A 286 -9.32 0.78 13.84
CA MET A 286 -8.13 0.23 14.50
C MET A 286 -6.86 0.86 13.94
N VAL A 287 -6.72 0.95 12.61
CA VAL A 287 -5.54 1.55 11.98
C VAL A 287 -5.44 3.05 12.31
N VAL A 288 -6.54 3.81 12.31
CA VAL A 288 -6.54 5.22 12.73
C VAL A 288 -6.05 5.35 14.17
N PHE A 289 -6.54 4.49 15.06
CA PHE A 289 -6.14 4.50 16.46
C PHE A 289 -4.65 4.17 16.63
N VAL A 290 -4.17 3.10 15.99
CA VAL A 290 -2.76 2.70 16.02
C VAL A 290 -1.86 3.80 15.47
N VAL A 291 -2.22 4.35 14.31
CA VAL A 291 -1.44 5.38 13.63
C VAL A 291 -1.41 6.68 14.44
N GLY A 292 -2.56 7.13 14.94
CA GLY A 292 -2.66 8.32 15.79
C GLY A 292 -1.89 8.16 17.10
N GLY A 293 -2.07 7.02 17.77
CA GLY A 293 -1.39 6.71 19.03
C GLY A 293 0.13 6.62 18.87
N LEU A 294 0.63 5.91 17.85
CA LEU A 294 2.06 5.81 17.60
C LEU A 294 2.67 7.17 17.21
N SER A 295 1.99 7.94 16.38
CA SER A 295 2.47 9.27 15.98
C SER A 295 2.56 10.21 17.18
N PHE A 296 1.56 10.19 18.06
CA PHE A 296 1.55 10.95 19.31
C PHE A 296 2.69 10.52 20.23
N LEU A 297 2.83 9.20 20.49
CA LEU A 297 3.88 8.67 21.37
C LEU A 297 5.28 8.99 20.86
N ILE A 298 5.55 8.82 19.57
CA ILE A 298 6.86 9.14 18.98
C ILE A 298 7.15 10.64 19.13
N SER A 299 6.18 11.51 18.86
CA SER A 299 6.34 12.96 19.00
C SER A 299 6.63 13.36 20.45
N TRP A 300 5.84 12.83 21.39
CA TRP A 300 6.02 13.06 22.82
C TRP A 300 7.38 12.58 23.33
N CYS A 301 7.84 11.40 22.90
CA CYS A 301 9.19 10.91 23.25
C CYS A 301 10.28 11.85 22.76
N TRP A 302 10.15 12.43 21.56
CA TRP A 302 11.14 13.39 21.06
C TRP A 302 11.13 14.70 21.84
N GLU A 303 9.96 15.24 22.18
CA GLU A 303 9.85 16.44 23.02
C GLU A 303 10.51 16.25 24.40
N LEU A 304 10.36 15.06 24.98
CA LEU A 304 11.03 14.70 26.24
C LEU A 304 12.55 14.59 26.11
N ILE A 305 13.06 14.10 24.98
CA ILE A 305 14.50 14.01 24.74
C ILE A 305 15.10 15.41 24.52
N GLU A 306 14.42 16.26 23.75
CA GLU A 306 14.88 17.62 23.44
C GLU A 306 14.89 18.51 24.68
N SER A 307 13.82 18.48 25.49
CA SER A 307 13.76 19.23 26.77
C SER A 307 14.81 18.81 27.79
N ARG A 308 15.33 17.58 27.72
CA ARG A 308 16.46 17.13 28.55
C ARG A 308 17.83 17.55 28.04
N SER A 309 17.95 17.84 26.74
CA SER A 309 19.23 18.29 26.16
C SER A 309 19.51 19.77 26.40
N GLU A 310 18.49 20.54 26.78
CA GLU A 310 18.59 21.97 27.10
C GLU A 310 18.89 22.26 28.59
N ASN A 311 18.88 21.22 29.44
CA ASN A 311 19.17 21.29 30.88
C ASN A 311 20.50 20.61 31.21
#